data_AF-A0A6V8SH86-F1
#
_entry.id   AF-A0A6V8SH86-F1
#
_cell.length_a   1.000
_cell.length_b   1.000
_cell.length_c   1.000
_cell.angle_alpha   90.00
_cell.angle_beta   90.00
_cell.angle_gamma   90.00
#
_symmetry.space_group_name_H-M   'P 1'
#
loop_
_entity.id
_entity.type
_entity.pdbx_description
1 polymer ?
#
loop_
_entity_poly.entity_id
_entity_poly.type
_entity_poly.pdbx_seq_one_letter_code
_entity_poly.pdbx_strand_id
1 'polypeptide(L)'
;MIAELHGKISSRGTNLRETLEDNLTGNVFGSLRYIPFSKGIKPILLSVIDEQYFGEYEAEEWAERVEFWPYDKEGELDLVINLDLVSIAIEVKYNSKLSSEDDVSNEDDNNEKSINQLARESRIIKEIAKARGTTPILLFIARENEGKEIINNVLSRNIIAAEVMLKFISWEDICTSFESLFKSDNLSYFEKVVVGDIYKLLIRKGFNRFKDFTASLDNEVVVEDKYYVFKDNKKNELYINQNISEKFSFISNINVNEGEHYEFI
;
A
#
# COMPACT_ATOMS: atom_id res chain seq x y z
N MET A 1 -14.99 12.26 8.71
CA MET A 1 -15.59 11.11 9.43
C MET A 1 -15.73 9.95 8.46
N ILE A 2 -15.04 8.85 8.72
CA ILE A 2 -15.02 7.66 7.86
C ILE A 2 -16.00 6.63 8.42
N ALA A 3 -17.04 6.28 7.65
CA ALA A 3 -18.14 5.43 8.12
C ALA A 3 -17.71 4.03 8.58
N GLU A 4 -16.63 3.50 8.01
CA GLU A 4 -16.05 2.20 8.39
C GLU A 4 -15.51 2.19 9.83
N LEU A 5 -14.93 3.30 10.30
CA LEU A 5 -14.43 3.41 11.67
C LEU A 5 -15.56 3.28 12.71
N HIS A 6 -16.78 3.68 12.33
CA HIS A 6 -17.96 3.66 13.20
C HIS A 6 -18.85 2.43 13.00
N GLY A 7 -18.37 1.41 12.28
CA GLY A 7 -19.08 0.14 12.10
C GLY A 7 -20.35 0.22 11.25
N LYS A 8 -20.55 1.34 10.53
CA LYS A 8 -21.63 1.46 9.53
C LYS A 8 -21.36 0.64 8.27
N ILE A 9 -20.08 0.48 7.96
CA ILE A 9 -19.57 -0.39 6.91
C ILE A 9 -18.80 -1.52 7.59
N SER A 10 -19.06 -2.77 7.20
CA SER A 10 -18.29 -3.90 7.74
C SER A 10 -16.86 -3.82 7.21
N SER A 11 -15.87 -4.18 8.02
CA SER A 11 -14.46 -4.19 7.58
C SER A 11 -14.20 -5.16 6.42
N ARG A 12 -15.12 -6.11 6.21
CA ARG A 12 -15.12 -7.08 5.10
C ARG A 12 -15.93 -6.61 3.89
N GLY A 13 -16.53 -5.41 3.92
CA GLY A 13 -17.28 -4.85 2.79
C GLY A 13 -18.60 -5.57 2.47
N THR A 14 -19.07 -6.48 3.32
CA THR A 14 -20.26 -7.33 3.08
C THR A 14 -21.56 -6.55 2.79
N ASN A 15 -21.58 -5.25 3.11
CA ASN A 15 -22.74 -4.37 2.95
C ASN A 15 -22.52 -3.26 1.91
N LEU A 16 -21.35 -3.21 1.26
CA LEU A 16 -21.05 -2.28 0.16
C LEU A 16 -21.20 -3.02 -1.17
N ARG A 17 -21.92 -2.40 -2.11
CA ARG A 17 -21.92 -2.81 -3.52
C ARG A 17 -20.70 -2.27 -4.27
N GLU A 18 -20.05 -1.23 -3.71
CA GLU A 18 -18.80 -0.65 -4.21
C GLU A 18 -17.62 -1.47 -3.70
N THR A 19 -16.59 -1.61 -4.54
CA THR A 19 -15.42 -2.42 -4.23
C THR A 19 -14.71 -1.85 -3.00
N LEU A 20 -14.10 -2.72 -2.19
CA LEU A 20 -13.31 -2.29 -1.03
C LEU A 20 -12.15 -1.35 -1.42
N GLU A 21 -11.73 -1.40 -2.68
CA GLU A 21 -10.67 -0.57 -3.27
C GLU A 21 -11.16 0.85 -3.51
N ASP A 22 -12.26 1.03 -4.26
CA ASP A 22 -12.84 2.36 -4.49
C ASP A 22 -13.15 3.10 -3.20
N ASN A 23 -13.68 2.38 -2.20
CA ASN A 23 -13.99 2.97 -0.91
C ASN A 23 -12.72 3.39 -0.16
N LEU A 24 -11.66 2.58 -0.21
CA LEU A 24 -10.39 2.92 0.43
C LEU A 24 -9.73 4.10 -0.29
N THR A 25 -9.68 4.09 -1.62
CA THR A 25 -9.19 5.19 -2.46
C THR A 25 -9.93 6.48 -2.14
N GLY A 26 -11.26 6.46 -2.17
CA GLY A 26 -12.10 7.62 -1.85
C GLY A 26 -11.91 8.11 -0.41
N ASN A 27 -11.81 7.21 0.57
CA ASN A 27 -11.60 7.60 1.97
C ASN A 27 -10.22 8.25 2.18
N VAL A 28 -9.16 7.70 1.60
CA VAL A 28 -7.78 8.20 1.78
C VAL A 28 -7.58 9.47 0.97
N PHE A 29 -7.66 9.39 -0.35
CA PHE A 29 -7.34 10.49 -1.25
C PHE A 29 -8.43 11.58 -1.24
N GLY A 30 -9.70 11.17 -1.14
CA GLY A 30 -10.82 12.11 -1.06
C GLY A 30 -10.83 12.92 0.24
N SER A 31 -10.21 12.41 1.31
CA SER A 31 -9.97 13.18 2.53
C SER A 31 -8.70 14.04 2.44
N LEU A 32 -7.61 13.50 1.88
CA LEU A 32 -6.33 14.21 1.75
C LEU A 32 -6.41 15.47 0.91
N ARG A 33 -7.31 15.53 -0.08
CA ARG A 33 -7.47 16.71 -0.95
C ARG A 33 -7.86 17.99 -0.19
N TYR A 34 -8.32 17.87 1.06
CA TYR A 34 -8.66 19.01 1.94
C TYR A 34 -7.53 19.35 2.93
N ILE A 35 -6.40 18.66 2.86
CA ILE A 35 -5.19 18.95 3.64
C ILE A 35 -4.20 19.67 2.71
N PRO A 36 -3.50 20.71 3.18
CA PRO A 36 -2.47 21.38 2.39
C PRO A 36 -1.52 20.38 1.75
N PHE A 37 -1.24 20.53 0.46
CA PHE A 37 -0.44 19.58 -0.33
C PHE A 37 0.86 19.20 0.39
N SER A 38 1.60 20.20 0.90
CA SER A 38 2.88 20.03 1.58
C SER A 38 2.79 19.24 2.90
N LYS A 39 1.63 19.27 3.56
CA LYS A 39 1.40 18.63 4.87
C LYS A 39 0.71 17.28 4.76
N GLY A 40 0.00 17.03 3.66
CA GLY A 40 -0.82 15.85 3.45
C GLY A 40 -0.13 14.83 2.55
N ILE A 41 -0.42 14.89 1.25
CA ILE A 41 0.02 13.87 0.28
C ILE A 41 1.50 14.01 -0.10
N LYS A 42 2.07 15.24 -0.15
CA LYS A 42 3.44 15.46 -0.66
C LYS A 42 4.49 14.62 0.10
N PRO A 43 4.49 14.54 1.44
CA PRO A 43 5.42 13.68 2.17
C PRO A 43 5.30 12.19 1.81
N ILE A 44 4.11 11.73 1.44
CA ILE A 44 3.87 10.35 0.99
C ILE A 44 4.47 10.17 -0.41
N LEU A 45 4.20 11.10 -1.34
CA LEU A 45 4.75 11.04 -2.70
C LEU A 45 6.27 11.13 -2.74
N LEU A 46 6.87 11.96 -1.87
CA LEU A 46 8.32 12.13 -1.75
C LEU A 46 9.06 10.86 -1.30
N SER A 47 8.35 9.86 -0.78
CA SER A 47 8.96 8.56 -0.45
C SER A 47 9.36 7.76 -1.70
N VAL A 48 8.80 8.11 -2.87
CA VAL A 48 8.97 7.34 -4.13
C VAL A 48 9.19 8.20 -5.37
N ILE A 49 8.83 9.48 -5.33
CA ILE A 49 9.00 10.46 -6.41
C ILE A 49 9.98 11.54 -5.96
N ASP A 50 10.98 11.82 -6.79
CA ASP A 50 12.02 12.79 -6.48
C ASP A 50 11.48 14.22 -6.36
N GLU A 51 12.07 15.01 -5.47
CA GLU A 51 11.58 16.36 -5.15
C GLU A 51 11.52 17.30 -6.38
N GLN A 52 12.41 17.09 -7.35
CA GLN A 52 12.49 17.88 -8.60
C GLN A 52 11.20 17.85 -9.45
N TYR A 53 10.32 16.86 -9.24
CA TYR A 53 9.05 16.75 -9.96
C TYR A 53 7.92 17.57 -9.33
N PHE A 54 8.18 18.24 -8.20
CA PHE A 54 7.22 19.13 -7.55
C PHE A 54 7.66 20.57 -7.73
N GLY A 55 6.73 21.46 -8.08
CA GLY A 55 7.04 22.88 -8.23
C GLY A 55 7.51 23.49 -6.91
N GLU A 56 8.45 24.44 -6.98
CA GLU A 56 8.88 25.25 -5.82
C GLU A 56 7.70 25.98 -5.17
N TYR A 57 6.69 26.34 -5.97
CA TYR A 57 5.46 27.02 -5.57
C TYR A 57 4.21 26.18 -5.84
N GLU A 58 4.28 24.88 -5.58
CA GLU A 58 3.12 24.00 -5.74
C GLU A 58 1.95 24.49 -4.87
N ALA A 59 0.73 24.48 -5.41
CA ALA A 59 -0.44 24.97 -4.71
C ALA A 59 -0.73 24.16 -3.44
N GLU A 60 -0.91 24.85 -2.31
CA GLU A 60 -1.32 24.20 -1.05
C GLU A 60 -2.80 23.78 -1.10
N GLU A 61 -3.66 24.58 -1.73
CA GLU A 61 -5.02 24.19 -2.09
C GLU A 61 -5.02 23.44 -3.43
N TRP A 62 -4.91 22.12 -3.36
CA TRP A 62 -4.72 21.24 -4.52
C TRP A 62 -5.94 20.36 -4.82
N ALA A 63 -7.09 20.59 -4.17
CA ALA A 63 -8.27 19.74 -4.31
C ALA A 63 -8.77 19.63 -5.77
N GLU A 64 -8.67 20.72 -6.53
CA GLU A 64 -9.06 20.78 -7.95
C GLU A 64 -8.05 20.10 -8.88
N ARG A 65 -6.87 19.74 -8.36
CA ARG A 65 -5.84 19.00 -9.10
C ARG A 65 -6.06 17.49 -9.03
N VAL A 66 -7.09 17.03 -8.31
CA VAL A 66 -7.38 15.62 -8.05
C VAL A 66 -8.67 15.22 -8.76
N GLU A 67 -8.57 14.26 -9.68
CA GLU A 67 -9.69 13.71 -10.43
C GLU A 67 -9.83 12.21 -10.13
N PHE A 68 -11.01 11.80 -9.64
CA PHE A 68 -11.31 10.40 -9.33
C PHE A 68 -12.01 9.75 -10.51
N TRP A 69 -11.61 8.53 -10.84
CA TRP A 69 -12.23 7.71 -11.88
C TRP A 69 -12.33 8.39 -13.26
N PRO A 70 -11.29 9.10 -13.77
CA PRO A 70 -11.37 9.62 -15.13
C PRO A 70 -11.42 8.47 -16.13
N TYR A 71 -12.43 8.52 -17.00
CA TYR A 71 -12.65 7.54 -18.05
C TYR A 71 -11.82 7.87 -19.30
N ASP A 72 -11.16 6.85 -19.85
CA ASP A 72 -10.55 6.86 -21.17
C ASP A 72 -11.01 5.62 -21.98
N LYS A 73 -10.87 5.67 -23.30
CA LYS A 73 -11.14 4.52 -24.19
C LYS A 73 -10.26 3.30 -23.86
N GLU A 74 -9.06 3.51 -23.32
CA GLU A 74 -8.13 2.47 -22.89
C GLU A 74 -8.40 1.98 -21.46
N GLY A 75 -9.34 2.55 -20.71
CA GLY A 75 -9.62 2.17 -19.32
C GLY A 75 -10.06 3.32 -18.43
N GLU A 76 -10.41 2.99 -17.19
CA GLU A 76 -10.69 3.96 -16.13
C GLU A 76 -9.51 3.92 -15.15
N LEU A 77 -9.00 5.09 -14.78
CA LEU A 77 -7.95 5.21 -13.75
C LEU A 77 -8.60 5.39 -12.39
N ASP A 78 -8.05 4.83 -11.30
CA ASP A 78 -8.62 5.10 -9.97
C ASP A 78 -8.55 6.59 -9.60
N LEU A 79 -7.42 7.22 -9.90
CA LEU A 79 -7.16 8.61 -9.54
C LEU A 79 -6.08 9.25 -10.42
N VAL A 80 -6.22 10.55 -10.72
CA VAL A 80 -5.18 11.37 -11.33
C VAL A 80 -4.91 12.62 -10.49
N ILE A 81 -3.64 12.90 -10.24
CA ILE A 81 -3.17 14.15 -9.63
C ILE A 81 -2.39 14.94 -10.69
N ASN A 82 -2.86 16.15 -10.99
CA ASN A 82 -2.32 17.01 -12.03
C ASN A 82 -1.64 18.23 -11.42
N LEU A 83 -0.33 18.12 -11.18
CA LEU A 83 0.51 19.18 -10.63
C LEU A 83 1.14 20.03 -11.74
N ASP A 84 1.96 21.01 -11.36
CA ASP A 84 2.55 21.96 -12.32
C ASP A 84 3.61 21.33 -13.23
N LEU A 85 4.42 20.42 -12.69
CA LEU A 85 5.51 19.77 -13.42
C LEU A 85 5.23 18.30 -13.77
N VAL A 86 4.23 17.69 -13.11
CA VAL A 86 3.99 16.26 -13.17
C VAL A 86 2.49 15.93 -13.21
N SER A 87 2.13 14.91 -13.99
CA SER A 87 0.81 14.28 -13.94
C SER A 87 0.98 12.84 -13.44
N ILE A 88 0.33 12.52 -12.34
CA ILE A 88 0.45 11.24 -11.63
C ILE A 88 -0.88 10.50 -11.76
N ALA A 89 -0.91 9.42 -12.52
CA ALA A 89 -1.99 8.43 -12.42
C ALA A 89 -1.68 7.51 -11.25
N ILE A 90 -2.67 7.24 -10.41
CA ILE A 90 -2.56 6.35 -9.27
C ILE A 90 -3.50 5.18 -9.52
N GLU A 91 -2.94 3.97 -9.44
CA GLU A 91 -3.69 2.71 -9.51
C GLU A 91 -3.56 1.99 -8.17
N VAL A 92 -4.69 1.58 -7.60
CA VAL A 92 -4.80 1.06 -6.24
C VAL A 92 -5.29 -0.38 -6.25
N LYS A 93 -4.54 -1.24 -5.58
CA LYS A 93 -4.93 -2.61 -5.23
C LYS A 93 -4.93 -2.80 -3.72
N TYR A 94 -5.94 -3.48 -3.21
CA TYR A 94 -6.06 -3.86 -1.82
C TYR A 94 -6.23 -5.37 -1.66
N ASN A 95 -7.18 -5.96 -2.37
CA ASN A 95 -7.46 -7.41 -2.34
C ASN A 95 -7.73 -7.98 -3.73
N SER A 96 -7.75 -7.16 -4.78
CA SER A 96 -7.91 -7.61 -6.15
C SER A 96 -6.57 -7.78 -6.84
N LYS A 97 -6.55 -8.68 -7.83
CA LYS A 97 -5.47 -8.77 -8.81
C LYS A 97 -5.66 -7.69 -9.87
N LEU A 98 -4.68 -7.53 -10.76
CA LEU A 98 -4.87 -6.71 -11.96
C LEU A 98 -6.11 -7.19 -12.74
N SER A 99 -6.88 -6.23 -13.25
CA SER A 99 -8.17 -6.46 -13.89
C SER A 99 -8.05 -7.10 -15.27
N SER A 100 -6.90 -6.89 -15.93
CA SER A 100 -6.56 -7.49 -17.21
C SER A 100 -5.08 -7.86 -17.25
N GLU A 101 -4.82 -9.05 -17.80
CA GLU A 101 -3.49 -9.64 -17.94
C GLU A 101 -3.36 -10.30 -19.31
N ASP A 102 -2.14 -10.35 -19.82
CA ASP A 102 -1.72 -11.07 -21.01
C ASP A 102 -0.26 -11.53 -20.89
N ASP A 103 0.23 -12.25 -21.90
CA ASP A 103 1.61 -12.78 -21.94
C ASP A 103 2.56 -11.93 -22.81
N VAL A 104 2.14 -10.72 -23.21
CA VAL A 104 2.93 -9.83 -24.07
C VAL A 104 4.24 -9.44 -23.39
N SER A 105 5.38 -9.63 -24.06
CA SER A 105 6.69 -9.17 -23.59
C SER A 105 7.44 -8.45 -24.70
N ASN A 106 7.95 -7.27 -24.37
CA ASN A 106 8.74 -6.39 -25.22
C ASN A 106 10.21 -6.34 -24.77
N GLU A 107 10.70 -7.41 -24.11
CA GLU A 107 12.12 -7.58 -23.78
C GLU A 107 13.01 -7.54 -25.03
N ASP A 108 12.51 -8.09 -26.15
CA ASP A 108 13.21 -8.15 -27.44
C ASP A 108 12.76 -7.05 -28.44
N ASP A 109 12.25 -5.91 -27.95
CA ASP A 109 11.76 -4.78 -28.77
C ASP A 109 10.63 -5.13 -29.76
N ASN A 110 9.85 -6.18 -29.46
CA ASN A 110 8.69 -6.60 -30.27
C ASN A 110 7.60 -5.52 -30.40
N ASN A 111 7.62 -4.50 -29.54
CA ASN A 111 6.71 -3.34 -29.51
C ASN A 111 5.23 -3.71 -29.60
N GLU A 112 4.87 -4.89 -29.08
CA GLU A 112 3.49 -5.35 -29.05
C GLU A 112 2.74 -4.63 -27.92
N LYS A 113 1.50 -4.24 -28.23
CA LYS A 113 0.66 -3.48 -27.30
C LYS A 113 -0.03 -4.42 -26.31
N SER A 114 0.46 -4.43 -25.07
CA SER A 114 -0.16 -5.21 -23.98
C SER A 114 -1.51 -4.62 -23.53
N ILE A 115 -2.46 -5.52 -23.24
CA ILE A 115 -3.73 -5.27 -22.57
C ILE A 115 -3.61 -5.38 -21.04
N ASN A 116 -2.42 -5.66 -20.49
CA ASN A 116 -2.16 -5.56 -19.06
C ASN A 116 -2.64 -4.21 -18.51
N GLN A 117 -3.24 -4.23 -17.32
CA GLN A 117 -3.85 -3.04 -16.73
C GLN A 117 -2.86 -1.87 -16.62
N LEU A 118 -1.69 -2.08 -16.01
CA LEU A 118 -0.69 -1.01 -15.85
C LEU A 118 -0.14 -0.52 -17.20
N ALA A 119 -0.03 -1.41 -18.19
CA ALA A 119 0.35 -1.01 -19.54
C ALA A 119 -0.69 -0.09 -20.19
N ARG A 120 -2.00 -0.37 -20.04
CA ARG A 120 -3.08 0.49 -20.51
C ARG A 120 -3.05 1.85 -19.83
N GLU A 121 -2.98 1.86 -18.51
CA GLU A 121 -3.01 3.07 -17.70
C GLU A 121 -1.78 3.95 -17.93
N SER A 122 -0.61 3.35 -18.18
CA SER A 122 0.58 4.09 -18.59
C SER A 122 0.38 4.86 -19.90
N ARG A 123 -0.38 4.30 -20.86
CA ARG A 123 -0.70 5.01 -22.12
C ARG A 123 -1.67 6.16 -21.88
N ILE A 124 -2.64 5.98 -20.97
CA ILE A 124 -3.60 7.04 -20.61
C ILE A 124 -2.84 8.22 -19.98
N ILE A 125 -2.02 7.99 -18.95
CA ILE A 125 -1.30 9.07 -18.28
C ILE A 125 -0.27 9.74 -19.19
N LYS A 126 0.32 9.00 -20.14
CA LYS A 126 1.19 9.58 -21.17
C LYS A 126 0.47 10.65 -21.99
N GLU A 127 -0.75 10.38 -22.47
CA GLU A 127 -1.50 11.35 -23.27
C GLU A 127 -1.99 12.53 -22.41
N ILE A 128 -2.42 12.28 -21.17
CA ILE A 128 -2.78 13.34 -20.21
C ILE A 128 -1.58 14.27 -19.97
N ALA A 129 -0.41 13.71 -19.67
CA ALA A 129 0.79 14.49 -19.38
C ALA A 129 1.28 15.27 -20.61
N LYS A 130 1.22 14.65 -21.80
CA LYS A 130 1.55 15.30 -23.08
C LYS A 130 0.65 16.49 -23.38
N ALA A 131 -0.65 16.37 -23.14
CA ALA A 131 -1.60 17.47 -23.33
C ALA A 131 -1.32 18.66 -22.38
N ARG A 132 -0.74 18.38 -21.22
CA ARG A 132 -0.41 19.37 -20.18
C ARG A 132 1.03 19.87 -20.24
N GLY A 133 1.91 19.21 -20.98
CA GLY A 133 3.35 19.49 -20.98
C GLY A 133 4.04 19.08 -19.67
N THR A 134 3.53 18.08 -18.97
CA THR A 134 4.06 17.59 -17.68
C THR A 134 4.77 16.24 -17.84
N THR A 135 5.52 15.83 -16.82
CA THR A 135 6.11 14.47 -16.77
C THR A 135 5.04 13.44 -16.38
N PRO A 136 4.88 12.32 -17.13
CA PRO A 136 3.94 11.26 -16.77
C PRO A 136 4.53 10.31 -15.72
N ILE A 137 3.77 10.10 -14.64
CA ILE A 137 4.06 9.09 -13.62
C ILE A 137 2.86 8.16 -13.48
N LEU A 138 3.10 6.86 -13.49
CA LEU A 138 2.14 5.86 -13.04
C LEU A 138 2.59 5.37 -11.64
N LEU A 139 1.82 5.69 -10.61
CA LEU A 139 2.08 5.27 -9.24
C LEU A 139 1.14 4.11 -8.88
N PHE A 140 1.73 2.93 -8.72
CA PHE A 140 1.01 1.75 -8.27
C PHE A 140 1.04 1.64 -6.75
N ILE A 141 -0.12 1.40 -6.15
CA ILE A 141 -0.30 1.22 -4.70
C ILE A 141 -0.88 -0.15 -4.46
N ALA A 142 -0.17 -0.99 -3.72
CA ALA A 142 -0.64 -2.33 -3.36
C ALA A 142 -0.10 -2.76 -2.00
N ARG A 143 -0.49 -3.95 -1.52
CA ARG A 143 0.21 -4.59 -0.41
C ARG A 143 1.65 -4.92 -0.83
N GLU A 144 2.60 -4.80 0.09
CA GLU A 144 4.03 -4.86 -0.24
C GLU A 144 4.46 -6.09 -1.07
N ASN A 145 4.09 -7.30 -0.66
CA ASN A 145 4.52 -8.52 -1.33
C ASN A 145 3.92 -8.65 -2.73
N GLU A 146 2.60 -8.49 -2.83
CA GLU A 146 1.86 -8.57 -4.10
C GLU A 146 2.29 -7.46 -5.06
N GLY A 147 2.49 -6.26 -4.54
CA GLY A 147 2.92 -5.10 -5.32
C GLY A 147 4.30 -5.28 -5.94
N LYS A 148 5.27 -5.78 -5.17
CA LYS A 148 6.62 -6.05 -5.69
C LYS A 148 6.61 -7.11 -6.78
N GLU A 149 5.81 -8.17 -6.63
CA GLU A 149 5.68 -9.22 -7.65
C GLU A 149 5.14 -8.66 -8.97
N ILE A 150 4.05 -7.90 -8.91
CA ILE A 150 3.43 -7.26 -10.09
C ILE A 150 4.41 -6.31 -10.78
N ILE A 151 5.07 -5.44 -10.01
CA ILE A 151 6.01 -4.45 -10.56
C ILE A 151 7.19 -5.15 -11.23
N ASN A 152 7.75 -6.19 -10.61
CA ASN A 152 8.84 -6.95 -11.20
C ASN A 152 8.42 -7.62 -12.51
N ASN A 153 7.21 -8.18 -12.58
CA ASN A 153 6.68 -8.78 -13.81
C ASN A 153 6.50 -7.75 -14.92
N VAL A 154 5.90 -6.61 -14.61
CA VAL A 154 5.61 -5.55 -15.60
C VAL A 154 6.88 -4.89 -16.11
N LEU A 155 7.87 -4.67 -15.23
CA LEU A 155 9.17 -4.13 -15.61
C LEU A 155 9.99 -5.12 -16.43
N SER A 156 9.99 -6.42 -16.06
CA SER A 156 10.73 -7.42 -16.83
C SER A 156 10.22 -7.48 -18.26
N ARG A 157 8.89 -7.48 -18.44
CA ARG A 157 8.24 -7.53 -19.75
C ARG A 157 8.36 -6.26 -20.58
N ASN A 158 8.87 -5.15 -20.02
CA ASN A 158 9.04 -3.87 -20.71
C ASN A 158 7.75 -3.36 -21.42
N ILE A 159 6.60 -3.49 -20.75
CA ILE A 159 5.28 -3.18 -21.35
C ILE A 159 4.71 -1.79 -20.99
N ILE A 160 5.40 -1.06 -20.13
CA ILE A 160 5.02 0.32 -19.77
C ILE A 160 5.32 1.26 -20.94
N ALA A 161 4.40 2.19 -21.21
CA ALA A 161 4.58 3.16 -22.28
C ALA A 161 5.88 3.96 -22.07
N ALA A 162 6.65 4.12 -23.15
CA ALA A 162 7.90 4.88 -23.10
C ALA A 162 7.71 6.27 -22.48
N GLU A 163 8.72 6.74 -21.74
CA GLU A 163 8.75 8.03 -21.00
C GLU A 163 7.88 8.07 -19.74
N VAL A 164 7.02 7.07 -19.50
CA VAL A 164 6.25 6.98 -18.25
C VAL A 164 7.10 6.39 -17.15
N MET A 165 7.21 7.11 -16.04
CA MET A 165 7.89 6.59 -14.85
C MET A 165 6.91 5.75 -14.03
N LEU A 166 7.13 4.44 -14.00
CA LEU A 166 6.42 3.54 -13.09
C LEU A 166 7.04 3.66 -11.68
N LYS A 167 6.20 3.96 -10.69
CA LYS A 167 6.56 4.05 -9.27
C LYS A 167 5.68 3.11 -8.47
N PHE A 168 6.17 2.66 -7.32
CA PHE A 168 5.46 1.75 -6.43
C PHE A 168 5.62 2.20 -4.99
N ILE A 169 4.51 2.25 -4.26
CA ILE A 169 4.49 2.43 -2.80
C ILE A 169 3.51 1.43 -2.20
N SER A 170 3.88 0.82 -1.07
CA SER A 170 2.98 -0.12 -0.42
C SER A 170 1.97 0.60 0.48
N TRP A 171 0.81 -0.03 0.72
CA TRP A 171 -0.12 0.45 1.75
C TRP A 171 0.51 0.52 3.14
N GLU A 172 1.46 -0.37 3.42
CA GLU A 172 2.23 -0.39 4.66
C GLU A 172 3.17 0.83 4.80
N ASP A 173 3.82 1.25 3.71
CA ASP A 173 4.65 2.45 3.66
C ASP A 173 3.79 3.72 3.78
N ILE A 174 2.63 3.74 3.12
CA ILE A 174 1.64 4.82 3.28
C ILE A 174 1.19 4.91 4.75
N CYS A 175 0.86 3.79 5.38
CA CYS A 175 0.46 3.73 6.79
C CYS A 175 1.54 4.29 7.72
N THR A 176 2.81 3.95 7.46
CA THR A 176 3.97 4.46 8.20
C THR A 176 4.13 5.98 8.03
N SER A 177 3.90 6.48 6.82
CA SER A 177 3.93 7.92 6.53
C SER A 177 2.82 8.64 7.30
N PHE A 178 1.60 8.10 7.30
CA PHE A 178 0.47 8.65 8.06
C PHE A 178 0.70 8.65 9.57
N GLU A 179 1.37 7.64 10.12
CA GLU A 179 1.74 7.64 11.54
C GLU A 179 2.68 8.81 11.86
N SER A 180 3.66 9.06 11.00
CA SER A 180 4.63 10.15 11.16
C SER A 180 3.94 11.51 11.05
N LEU A 181 3.04 11.68 10.07
CA LEU A 181 2.21 12.88 9.94
C LEU A 181 1.32 13.10 11.16
N PHE A 182 0.66 12.05 11.64
CA PHE A 182 -0.23 12.13 12.81
C PHE A 182 0.51 12.54 14.09
N LYS A 183 1.78 12.12 14.24
CA LYS A 183 2.65 12.51 15.36
C LYS A 183 3.25 13.91 15.20
N SER A 184 3.19 14.51 14.01
CA SER A 184 3.72 15.85 13.77
C SER A 184 2.95 16.93 14.54
N ASP A 185 3.67 17.99 14.93
CA ASP A 185 3.12 19.22 15.50
C ASP A 185 2.78 20.28 14.43
N ASN A 186 3.09 20.01 13.16
CA ASN A 186 2.88 20.95 12.06
C ASN A 186 1.44 20.97 11.51
N LEU A 187 0.60 20.04 11.97
CA LEU A 187 -0.80 19.93 11.58
C LEU A 187 -1.69 20.81 12.46
N SER A 188 -2.62 21.53 11.85
CA SER A 188 -3.71 22.19 12.56
C SER A 188 -4.61 21.14 13.24
N TYR A 189 -5.48 21.59 14.16
CA TYR A 189 -6.42 20.70 14.84
C TYR A 189 -7.26 19.87 13.85
N PHE A 190 -7.84 20.52 12.83
CA PHE A 190 -8.68 19.84 11.85
C PHE A 190 -7.87 18.92 10.93
N GLU A 191 -6.68 19.34 10.53
CA GLU A 191 -5.77 18.49 9.74
C GLU A 191 -5.41 17.22 10.50
N LYS A 192 -5.11 17.34 11.80
CA LYS A 192 -4.77 16.20 12.67
C LYS A 192 -5.96 15.25 12.88
N VAL A 193 -7.19 15.76 12.90
CA VAL A 193 -8.40 14.92 12.95
C VAL A 193 -8.53 14.08 11.67
N VAL A 194 -8.37 14.70 10.50
CA VAL A 194 -8.47 14.00 9.21
C VAL A 194 -7.35 12.97 9.06
N VAL A 195 -6.10 13.37 9.28
CA VAL A 195 -4.93 12.48 9.23
C VAL A 195 -5.08 11.34 10.24
N GLY A 196 -5.58 11.62 11.43
CA GLY A 196 -5.83 10.61 12.46
C GLY A 196 -6.93 9.61 12.10
N ASP A 197 -8.01 10.05 11.46
CA ASP A 197 -9.06 9.16 10.95
C ASP A 197 -8.51 8.23 9.86
N ILE A 198 -7.74 8.78 8.90
CA ILE A 198 -7.12 7.99 7.83
C ILE A 198 -6.13 6.98 8.43
N TYR A 199 -5.26 7.41 9.34
CA TYR A 199 -4.31 6.52 10.00
C TYR A 199 -5.02 5.36 10.71
N LYS A 200 -6.06 5.63 11.50
CA LYS A 200 -6.87 4.59 12.16
C LYS A 200 -7.53 3.65 11.15
N LEU A 201 -7.98 4.14 10.00
CA LEU A 201 -8.52 3.32 8.94
C LEU A 201 -7.45 2.36 8.42
N LEU A 202 -6.25 2.84 8.11
CA LEU A 202 -5.15 2.01 7.60
C LEU A 202 -4.70 0.95 8.63
N ILE A 203 -4.63 1.29 9.91
CA ILE A 203 -4.40 0.32 11.00
C ILE A 203 -5.49 -0.75 11.01
N ARG A 204 -6.76 -0.34 10.91
CA ARG A 204 -7.91 -1.26 10.92
C ARG A 204 -7.91 -2.19 9.70
N LYS A 205 -7.38 -1.75 8.56
CA LYS A 205 -7.17 -2.56 7.35
C LYS A 205 -5.97 -3.52 7.44
N GLY A 206 -5.20 -3.45 8.53
CA GLY A 206 -4.06 -4.32 8.79
C GLY A 206 -2.82 -3.95 7.97
N PHE A 207 -2.60 -2.65 7.74
CA PHE A 207 -1.39 -2.14 7.06
C PHE A 207 -0.30 -1.68 8.04
N ASN A 208 -0.50 -1.85 9.34
CA ASN A 208 0.58 -1.61 10.30
C ASN A 208 1.66 -2.69 10.16
N ARG A 209 2.91 -2.26 10.03
CA ARG A 209 4.05 -3.16 10.11
C ARG A 209 4.38 -3.50 11.55
N PHE A 210 4.88 -4.71 11.74
CA PHE A 210 5.67 -5.04 12.92
C PHE A 210 6.92 -4.17 12.92
N LYS A 211 7.20 -3.49 14.04
CA LYS A 211 8.31 -2.54 14.13
C LYS A 211 9.51 -3.15 14.84
N ASP A 212 9.24 -3.76 15.99
CA ASP A 212 10.24 -4.36 16.84
C ASP A 212 9.56 -5.22 17.92
N PHE A 213 10.37 -6.04 18.59
CA PHE A 213 9.98 -6.75 19.81
C PHE A 213 10.14 -5.88 21.06
N THR A 214 10.67 -4.66 20.94
CA THR A 214 11.03 -3.82 22.09
C THR A 214 9.80 -3.29 22.83
N ALA A 215 8.69 -3.05 22.13
CA ALA A 215 7.44 -2.65 22.76
C ALA A 215 6.77 -3.79 23.58
N SER A 216 7.16 -5.05 23.34
CA SER A 216 6.63 -6.25 24.03
C SER A 216 7.58 -6.81 25.08
N LEU A 217 8.82 -6.31 25.11
CA LEU A 217 9.75 -6.50 26.21
C LEU A 217 9.44 -5.40 27.22
N ASP A 218 8.32 -5.56 27.95
CA ASP A 218 8.30 -5.04 29.31
C ASP A 218 9.62 -5.48 29.98
N ASN A 219 10.19 -4.65 30.85
CA ASN A 219 11.48 -4.87 31.52
C ASN A 219 11.52 -6.11 32.45
N GLU A 220 10.88 -7.21 32.06
CA GLU A 220 11.06 -8.53 32.58
C GLU A 220 12.49 -8.96 32.26
N VAL A 221 13.37 -8.73 33.23
CA VAL A 221 14.67 -9.35 33.31
C VAL A 221 14.48 -10.85 33.03
N VAL A 222 15.07 -11.33 31.94
CA VAL A 222 15.14 -12.76 31.67
C VAL A 222 15.99 -13.35 32.79
N VAL A 223 15.32 -13.98 33.75
CA VAL A 223 15.98 -14.63 34.88
C VAL A 223 16.65 -15.89 34.33
N GLU A 224 17.97 -15.98 34.46
CA GLU A 224 18.82 -17.06 33.94
C GLU A 224 18.28 -18.46 34.30
N ASP A 225 17.65 -18.60 35.48
CA ASP A 225 17.10 -19.86 35.99
C ASP A 225 15.63 -20.12 35.64
N LYS A 226 15.00 -19.28 34.80
CA LYS A 226 13.60 -19.46 34.37
C LYS A 226 13.55 -19.97 32.94
N TYR A 227 12.83 -21.07 32.76
CA TYR A 227 12.52 -21.62 31.44
C TYR A 227 11.07 -21.32 31.06
N TYR A 228 10.83 -21.07 29.78
CA TYR A 228 9.48 -20.95 29.24
C TYR A 228 8.87 -22.34 29.10
N VAL A 229 7.73 -22.56 29.77
CA VAL A 229 6.95 -23.79 29.60
C VAL A 229 5.81 -23.51 28.63
N PHE A 230 5.97 -23.95 27.39
CA PHE A 230 4.87 -24.00 26.44
C PHE A 230 3.95 -25.16 26.81
N LYS A 231 2.80 -24.84 27.41
CA LYS A 231 1.75 -25.84 27.64
C LYS A 231 0.94 -25.99 26.35
N ASP A 232 0.97 -27.19 25.79
CA ASP A 232 0.11 -27.58 24.67
C ASP A 232 -1.36 -27.44 25.10
N ASN A 233 -1.99 -26.34 24.69
CA ASN A 233 -3.41 -26.14 24.88
C ASN A 233 -4.13 -26.95 23.80
N LYS A 234 -4.37 -28.24 24.09
CA LYS A 234 -5.12 -29.20 23.24
C LYS A 234 -6.55 -28.79 22.88
N LYS A 235 -6.98 -27.56 23.18
CA LYS A 235 -8.32 -27.03 22.90
C LYS A 235 -8.46 -26.31 21.56
N ASN A 236 -7.36 -26.00 20.86
CA ASN A 236 -7.43 -25.39 19.54
C ASN A 236 -7.03 -26.41 18.47
N GLU A 237 -7.97 -27.28 18.10
CA GLU A 237 -7.90 -27.94 16.81
C GLU A 237 -8.00 -26.86 15.72
N LEU A 238 -6.86 -26.54 15.09
CA LEU A 238 -6.83 -25.80 13.85
C LEU A 238 -7.50 -26.67 12.78
N TYR A 239 -8.77 -26.37 12.46
CA TYR A 239 -9.44 -26.94 11.30
C TYR A 239 -8.80 -26.36 10.04
N ILE A 240 -7.73 -26.98 9.57
CA ILE A 240 -7.17 -26.76 8.24
C ILE A 240 -8.06 -27.55 7.27
N ASN A 241 -8.75 -26.85 6.37
CA ASN A 241 -9.57 -27.46 5.34
C ASN A 241 -8.70 -28.27 4.36
N GLN A 242 -8.89 -29.59 4.44
CA GLN A 242 -8.72 -30.61 3.40
C GLN A 242 -7.30 -30.93 2.87
N ASN A 243 -6.86 -32.12 3.30
CA ASN A 243 -5.98 -33.09 2.61
C ASN A 243 -4.46 -33.05 2.75
N ILE A 244 -3.90 -32.34 3.73
CA ILE A 244 -2.56 -32.67 4.26
C ILE A 244 -2.61 -32.56 5.79
N SER A 245 -2.76 -33.68 6.50
CA SER A 245 -2.52 -33.71 7.95
C SER A 245 -1.02 -33.83 8.21
N GLU A 246 -0.26 -32.80 7.89
CA GLU A 246 1.05 -32.65 8.52
C GLU A 246 0.76 -32.19 9.95
N LYS A 247 0.79 -33.16 10.87
CA LYS A 247 0.84 -32.87 12.30
C LYS A 247 2.07 -32.00 12.52
N PHE A 248 1.84 -30.71 12.76
CA PHE A 248 2.86 -29.84 13.31
C PHE A 248 3.21 -30.39 14.70
N SER A 249 4.30 -31.15 14.79
CA SER A 249 4.79 -31.69 16.06
C SER A 249 6.03 -30.92 16.47
N PHE A 250 5.97 -30.20 17.58
CA PHE A 250 7.17 -29.74 18.26
C PHE A 250 7.90 -30.97 18.80
N ILE A 251 9.20 -31.08 18.53
CA ILE A 251 10.06 -32.03 19.25
C ILE A 251 10.16 -31.52 20.68
N SER A 252 9.31 -32.04 21.57
CA SER A 252 9.17 -31.55 22.94
C SER A 252 10.29 -32.01 23.89
N ASN A 253 11.13 -32.94 23.44
CA ASN A 253 12.17 -33.56 24.25
C ASN A 253 13.52 -33.34 23.57
N ILE A 254 14.23 -32.30 23.99
CA ILE A 254 15.65 -32.12 23.70
C ILE A 254 16.39 -32.47 24.99
N ASN A 255 17.27 -33.47 24.95
CA ASN A 255 18.20 -33.72 26.04
C ASN A 255 19.26 -32.62 25.99
N VAL A 256 19.14 -31.64 26.88
CA VAL A 256 20.11 -30.56 27.02
C VAL A 256 21.27 -31.09 27.87
N ASN A 257 22.46 -31.22 27.30
CA ASN A 257 23.68 -31.46 28.05
C ASN A 257 24.13 -30.13 28.69
N GLU A 258 24.56 -30.14 29.95
CA GLU A 258 25.12 -28.95 30.60
C GLU A 258 26.27 -28.36 29.77
N GLY A 259 26.12 -27.10 29.35
CA GLY A 259 27.17 -26.33 28.67
C GLY A 259 27.00 -26.12 27.16
N GLU A 260 25.94 -26.63 26.53
CA GLU A 260 25.65 -26.38 25.11
C GLU A 260 24.47 -25.42 24.91
N HIS A 261 24.65 -24.41 24.05
CA HIS A 261 23.55 -23.57 23.57
C HIS A 261 23.04 -24.11 22.24
N TYR A 262 21.71 -24.21 22.10
CA TYR A 262 21.05 -24.60 20.85
C TYR A 262 20.32 -23.39 20.27
N GLU A 263 20.62 -23.06 19.01
CA GLU A 263 19.81 -22.16 18.19
C GLU A 263 18.76 -22.96 17.44
N PHE A 264 17.53 -22.45 17.40
CA PHE A 264 16.50 -22.95 16.48
C PHE A 264 16.79 -22.36 15.10
N ILE A 265 17.13 -23.22 14.13
CA ILE A 265 17.15 -22.88 12.70
C ILE A 265 15.74 -23.01 12.14
#